data_AF-R4UDS8-F1
#
_entry.id   AF-R4UDS8-F1
#
_cell.length_a   1.000
_cell.length_b   1.000
_cell.length_c   1.000
_cell.angle_alpha   90.00
_cell.angle_beta   90.00
_cell.angle_gamma   90.00
#
_symmetry.space_group_name_H-M   'P 1'
#
loop_
_entity.id
_entity.type
_entity.pdbx_description
1 polymer ?
#
loop_
_entity_poly.entity_id
_entity_poly.type
_entity_poly.pdbx_seq_one_letter_code
_entity_poly.pdbx_strand_id
1 'polypeptide(L)' 'MGKQSKKTTKSNNFRIQLKLSPETYFEVKKYTDEEHSLGDVIRYFITEGLKQNEKSDD' A
#
# COMPACT_ATOMS: atom_id res chain seq x y z
N MET A 1 14.70 -2.77 40.68
CA MET A 1 13.93 -1.87 39.80
C MET A 1 14.48 -1.95 38.38
N GLY A 2 13.92 -2.82 37.53
CA GLY A 2 14.40 -3.04 36.17
C GLY A 2 13.87 -1.97 35.22
N LYS A 3 14.78 -1.25 34.53
CA LYS A 3 14.43 -0.25 33.53
C LYS A 3 13.86 -0.95 32.30
N GLN A 4 12.54 -0.82 32.06
CA GLN A 4 11.92 -1.24 30.81
C GLN A 4 12.45 -0.38 29.67
N SER A 5 13.31 -0.98 28.84
CA SER A 5 13.83 -0.35 27.64
C SER A 5 12.72 -0.31 26.60
N LYS A 6 12.09 0.87 26.42
CA LYS A 6 11.08 1.10 25.37
C LYS A 6 11.78 1.03 24.02
N LYS A 7 11.71 -0.13 23.33
CA LYS A 7 12.04 -0.23 21.91
C LYS A 7 11.03 0.61 21.13
N THR A 8 11.43 1.79 20.69
CA THR A 8 10.64 2.59 19.74
C THR A 8 10.88 2.02 18.35
N THR A 9 9.98 1.15 17.88
CA THR A 9 9.95 0.75 16.48
C THR A 9 9.67 2.00 15.65
N LYS A 10 10.69 2.50 14.95
CA LYS A 10 10.58 3.67 14.08
C LYS A 10 9.63 3.29 12.93
N SER A 11 8.39 3.78 12.98
CA SER A 11 7.45 3.61 11.86
C SER A 11 7.99 4.39 10.68
N ASN A 12 8.50 3.70 9.67
CA ASN A 12 8.89 4.33 8.42
C ASN A 12 7.60 4.65 7.63
N ASN A 13 7.00 5.79 7.94
CA ASN A 13 5.86 6.30 7.19
C ASN A 13 6.36 6.96 5.90
N PHE A 14 6.19 6.26 4.78
CA PHE A 14 6.43 6.82 3.46
C PHE A 14 5.13 7.40 2.90
N ARG A 15 5.20 8.62 2.37
CA ARG A 15 4.10 9.25 1.64
C ARG A 15 4.41 9.20 0.15
N ILE A 16 3.46 8.72 -0.63
CA ILE A 16 3.57 8.65 -2.09
C ILE A 16 2.48 9.54 -2.69
N GLN A 17 2.82 10.28 -3.74
CA GLN A 17 1.86 11.01 -4.55
C GLN A 17 1.78 10.35 -5.91
N LEU A 18 0.60 9.87 -6.28
CA LEU A 18 0.35 9.23 -7.57
C LEU A 18 -0.44 10.17 -8.48
N LYS A 19 -0.04 10.25 -9.74
CA LYS A 19 -0.84 10.89 -10.80
C LYS A 19 -1.49 9.77 -11.59
N LEU A 20 -2.81 9.73 -11.58
CA LEU A 20 -3.62 8.76 -12.31
C LEU A 20 -4.48 9.51 -13.32
N SER A 21 -4.80 8.86 -14.43
CA SER A 21 -5.87 9.36 -15.28
C SER A 21 -7.22 9.24 -14.53
N PRO A 22 -8.23 10.04 -14.89
CA PRO A 22 -9.55 9.95 -14.27
C PRO A 22 -10.13 8.52 -14.36
N GLU A 23 -9.96 7.86 -15.50
CA GLU A 23 -10.46 6.51 -15.75
C GLU A 23 -9.87 5.51 -14.76
N THR A 24 -8.53 5.51 -14.60
CA THR A 24 -7.86 4.63 -13.64
C THR A 24 -8.29 4.92 -12.20
N TYR A 25 -8.45 6.19 -11.83
CA TYR A 25 -8.93 6.55 -10.50
C TYR A 25 -10.33 5.97 -10.23
N PHE A 26 -11.26 6.10 -11.18
CA PHE A 26 -12.61 5.57 -11.03
C PHE A 26 -12.64 4.05 -11.00
N GLU A 27 -11.84 3.37 -11.81
CA GLU A 27 -11.73 1.91 -11.76
C GLU A 27 -11.23 1.44 -10.38
N VAL A 28 -10.17 2.04 -9.85
CA VAL A 28 -9.64 1.68 -8.52
C VAL A 28 -10.66 1.97 -7.42
N LYS A 29 -11.40 3.08 -7.51
CA LYS A 29 -12.41 3.47 -6.53
C LYS A 29 -13.58 2.48 -6.43
N LYS A 30 -13.87 1.70 -7.48
CA LYS A 30 -14.94 0.67 -7.42
C LYS A 30 -14.67 -0.43 -6.39
N TYR A 31 -13.40 -0.62 -6.00
CA TYR A 31 -12.96 -1.63 -5.05
C TYR A 31 -12.82 -1.11 -3.61
N THR A 32 -13.22 0.13 -3.34
CA THR A 32 -13.21 0.71 -2.00
C THR A 32 -14.57 0.56 -1.33
N ASP A 33 -14.58 0.18 -0.06
CA ASP A 33 -15.78 0.01 0.76
C ASP A 33 -15.52 0.48 2.20
N GLU A 34 -16.39 0.10 3.15
CA GLU A 34 -16.25 0.48 4.56
C GLU A 34 -15.04 -0.18 5.25
N GLU A 35 -14.56 -1.31 4.73
CA GLU A 35 -13.42 -2.08 5.25
C GLU A 35 -12.11 -1.73 4.52
N HIS A 36 -12.19 -1.35 3.24
CA HIS A 36 -11.05 -1.15 2.36
C HIS A 36 -10.91 0.31 1.93
N SER A 37 -9.94 1.01 2.52
CA SER A 37 -9.62 2.38 2.11
C SER A 37 -9.01 2.41 0.70
N LEU A 38 -9.14 3.55 0.02
CA LEU A 38 -8.48 3.77 -1.28
C LEU A 38 -6.96 3.52 -1.21
N GLY A 39 -6.32 3.87 -0.09
CA GLY A 39 -4.89 3.64 0.11
C GLY A 39 -4.54 2.16 0.15
N ASP A 40 -5.37 1.35 0.81
CA ASP A 40 -5.16 -0.10 0.93
C ASP A 40 -5.35 -0.80 -0.41
N VAL A 41 -6.38 -0.42 -1.16
CA VAL A 41 -6.65 -0.93 -2.51
C VAL A 41 -5.49 -0.61 -3.45
N ILE A 42 -5.00 0.64 -3.46
CA ILE A 42 -3.84 1.04 -4.27
C ILE A 42 -2.60 0.24 -3.87
N ARG A 43 -2.35 0.10 -2.57
CA ARG A 43 -1.22 -0.68 -2.05
C ARG A 43 -1.29 -2.13 -2.50
N TYR A 44 -2.47 -2.74 -2.47
CA TYR A 44 -2.70 -4.11 -2.93
C TYR A 44 -2.33 -4.25 -4.41
N PHE A 45 -2.87 -3.40 -5.30
CA PHE A 45 -2.56 -3.48 -6.73
C PHE A 45 -1.08 -3.32 -7.05
N ILE A 46 -0.39 -2.37 -6.40
CA ILE A 46 1.06 -2.20 -6.56
C ILE A 46 1.80 -3.47 -6.11
N THR A 47 1.42 -4.03 -4.96
CA THR A 47 2.07 -5.22 -4.39
C THR A 47 1.88 -6.44 -5.28
N GLU A 48 0.66 -6.69 -5.77
CA GLU A 48 0.39 -7.82 -6.65
C GLU A 48 1.03 -7.65 -8.03
N GLY A 49 1.05 -6.43 -8.58
CA GLY A 49 1.76 -6.15 -9.83
C GLY A 49 3.27 -6.43 -9.73
N LEU A 50 3.90 -6.05 -8.61
CA LEU A 50 5.31 -6.35 -8.37
C LEU A 50 5.59 -7.86 -8.30
N LYS A 51 4.73 -8.63 -7.62
CA LYS A 51 4.86 -10.10 -7.54
C LYS A 51 4.71 -10.80 -8.89
N GLN A 52 3.91 -10.25 -9.81
CA GLN A 52 3.74 -10.81 -11.16
C GLN A 52 4.98 -10.57 -12.03
N ASN A 53 5.62 -9.41 -11.89
CA ASN A 53 6.88 -9.12 -12.58
C ASN A 53 8.00 -10.06 -12.13
N GLU A 54 8.13 -10.34 -10.83
CA GLU A 54 9.17 -11.26 -10.32
C GLU A 54 9.01 -12.71 -10.84
N LYS A 55 7.81 -13.12 -11.25
CA LYS A 55 7.54 -14.47 -11.77
C LYS A 55 7.72 -14.61 -13.27
N SER A 56 8.01 -13.51 -13.98
CA SER A 56 8.09 -13.49 -15.45
C SER A 56 9.54 -13.48 -15.97
N ASP A 57 10.52 -13.57 -15.07
CA ASP A 57 11.97 -13.61 -15.36
C ASP A 57 12.57 -15.05 -15.29
N ASP A 58 11.74 -16.09 -15.23
CA ASP A 58 12.10 -17.52 -15.34
C ASP A 58 11.59 -18.11 -16.68
#